data_AF-A0A660Z5W8-F1
#
_entry.id   AF-A0A660Z5W8-F1
#
_cell.length_a   1.000
_cell.length_b   1.000
_cell.length_c   1.000
_cell.angle_alpha   90.00
_cell.angle_beta   90.00
_cell.angle_gamma   90.00
#
_symmetry.space_group_name_H-M   'P 1'
#
loop_
_entity.id
_entity.type
_entity.pdbx_description
1 polymer ?
#
loop_
_entity_poly.entity_id
_entity_poly.type
_entity_poly.pdbx_seq_one_letter_code
_entity_poly.pdbx_strand_id
1 'polypeptide(L)'
;RRLEKFVKEREWEKYHTPKNLAMSIAIEAAELMEHFQWNEEDFPDLRKNVEKRREVENELADVMIYCLLFFYYLGSDVKVAIMDKIQQNEKKYPYLGKKQNIYKKEGNSNMS
;
A
#
# COMPACT_ATOMS: atom_id res chain seq x y z
N ARG A 1 5.76 9.39 17.88
CA ARG A 1 5.46 9.78 19.29
C ARG A 1 4.27 9.03 19.92
N ARG A 2 3.02 9.09 19.39
CA ARG A 2 1.90 8.31 19.99
C ARG A 2 2.14 6.79 19.91
N LEU A 3 2.59 6.30 18.77
CA LEU A 3 2.88 4.87 18.54
C LEU A 3 4.02 4.35 19.43
N GLU A 4 5.11 5.09 19.53
CA GLU A 4 6.22 4.77 20.45
C GLU A 4 5.73 4.67 21.91
N LYS A 5 4.90 5.62 22.36
CA LYS A 5 4.31 5.59 23.70
C LYS A 5 3.43 4.36 23.90
N PHE A 6 2.59 4.03 22.92
CA PHE A 6 1.72 2.85 22.95
C PHE A 6 2.52 1.54 23.12
N VAL A 7 3.63 1.41 22.40
CA VAL A 7 4.53 0.25 22.45
C VAL A 7 5.25 0.16 23.80
N LYS A 8 5.79 1.29 24.28
CA LYS A 8 6.50 1.37 25.57
C LYS A 8 5.61 1.03 26.75
N GLU A 9 4.39 1.58 26.79
CA GLU A 9 3.41 1.30 27.84
C GLU A 9 3.02 -0.18 27.95
N ARG A 10 3.22 -0.96 26.88
CA ARG A 10 2.91 -2.39 26.82
C ARG A 10 4.15 -3.27 26.95
N GLU A 11 5.33 -2.68 27.09
CA GLU A 11 6.62 -3.39 27.09
C GLU A 11 6.81 -4.29 25.86
N TRP A 12 6.27 -3.88 24.72
CA TRP A 12 6.30 -4.67 23.48
C TRP A 12 7.64 -4.55 22.74
N GLU A 13 8.51 -3.65 23.16
CA GLU A 13 9.83 -3.43 22.53
C GLU A 13 10.65 -4.72 22.43
N LYS A 14 10.53 -5.65 23.41
CA LYS A 14 11.21 -6.95 23.41
C LYS A 14 10.80 -7.89 22.27
N TYR A 15 9.63 -7.69 21.67
CA TYR A 15 9.13 -8.52 20.58
C TYR A 15 9.43 -7.93 19.20
N HIS A 16 9.89 -6.68 19.12
CA HIS A 16 10.12 -5.96 17.86
C HIS A 16 11.51 -6.22 17.28
N THR A 17 11.79 -7.49 16.94
CA THR A 17 12.95 -7.85 16.12
C THR A 17 12.67 -7.56 14.64
N PRO A 18 13.71 -7.35 13.79
CA PRO A 18 13.50 -7.16 12.35
C PRO A 18 12.70 -8.29 11.70
N LYS A 19 12.95 -9.54 12.11
CA LYS A 19 12.19 -10.71 11.64
C LYS A 19 10.71 -10.59 12.00
N ASN A 20 10.40 -10.30 13.26
CA ASN A 20 9.02 -10.26 13.74
C ASN A 20 8.25 -9.13 13.07
N LEU A 21 8.84 -7.93 12.96
CA LEU A 21 8.18 -6.81 12.29
C LEU A 21 7.95 -7.08 10.79
N ALA A 22 8.91 -7.70 10.10
CA ALA A 22 8.71 -8.10 8.70
C ALA A 22 7.58 -9.12 8.54
N MET A 23 7.50 -10.09 9.45
CA MET A 23 6.41 -11.06 9.47
C MET A 23 5.06 -10.40 9.75
N SER A 24 4.98 -9.51 10.74
CA SER A 24 3.75 -8.76 11.02
C SER A 24 3.27 -7.98 9.80
N ILE A 25 4.16 -7.25 9.10
CA ILE A 25 3.80 -6.55 7.86
C ILE A 25 3.19 -7.51 6.82
N ALA A 26 3.77 -8.70 6.65
CA ALA A 26 3.27 -9.68 5.69
C ALA A 26 1.92 -10.27 6.10
N ILE A 27 1.69 -10.48 7.40
CA ILE A 27 0.41 -10.96 7.95
C ILE A 27 -0.68 -9.92 7.71
N GLU A 28 -0.49 -8.68 8.14
CA GLU A 28 -1.52 -7.63 7.96
C GLU A 28 -1.78 -7.35 6.47
N ALA A 29 -0.76 -7.48 5.61
CA ALA A 29 -0.95 -7.35 4.17
C ALA A 29 -1.78 -8.52 3.59
N ALA A 30 -1.69 -9.71 4.17
CA ALA A 30 -2.54 -10.84 3.82
C ALA A 30 -3.97 -10.63 4.31
N GLU A 31 -4.18 -10.12 5.54
CA GLU A 31 -5.50 -9.77 6.06
C GLU A 31 -6.18 -8.71 5.18
N LEU A 32 -5.45 -7.66 4.77
CA LEU A 32 -5.92 -6.69 3.78
C LEU A 32 -6.33 -7.36 2.45
N MET A 33 -5.54 -8.33 1.97
CA MET A 33 -5.80 -9.04 0.73
C MET A 33 -7.06 -9.93 0.81
N GLU A 34 -7.36 -10.52 1.97
CA GLU A 34 -8.55 -11.35 2.18
C GLU A 34 -9.85 -10.58 1.87
N HIS A 35 -9.88 -9.25 2.07
CA HIS A 35 -11.04 -8.43 1.73
C HIS A 35 -11.42 -8.49 0.24
N PHE A 36 -10.48 -8.83 -0.64
CA PHE A 36 -10.61 -8.80 -2.10
C PHE A 36 -10.47 -10.19 -2.75
N GLN A 37 -10.30 -11.26 -1.96
CA GLN A 37 -9.99 -12.60 -2.48
C GLN A 37 -11.03 -13.13 -3.49
N TRP A 38 -12.30 -12.76 -3.33
CA TRP A 38 -13.42 -13.27 -4.14
C TRP A 38 -14.20 -12.21 -4.90
N ASN A 39 -13.78 -10.93 -4.80
CA ASN A 39 -14.54 -9.79 -5.31
C ASN A 39 -13.66 -8.87 -6.16
N GLU A 40 -14.16 -8.49 -7.32
CA GLU A 40 -13.54 -7.45 -8.17
C GLU A 40 -14.21 -6.09 -7.92
N GLU A 41 -14.25 -5.66 -6.65
CA GLU A 41 -14.86 -4.38 -6.27
C GLU A 41 -13.95 -3.21 -6.68
N ASP A 42 -14.56 -2.16 -7.26
CA ASP A 42 -13.85 -0.93 -7.57
C ASP A 42 -13.85 0.05 -6.39
N PHE A 43 -12.95 1.05 -6.42
CA PHE A 43 -12.90 2.03 -5.35
C PHE A 43 -14.20 2.84 -5.16
N PRO A 44 -14.92 3.27 -6.22
CA PRO A 44 -16.24 3.88 -6.07
C PRO A 44 -17.23 3.07 -5.23
N ASP A 45 -17.34 1.76 -5.46
CA ASP A 45 -18.29 0.91 -4.76
C ASP A 45 -17.83 0.58 -3.34
N LEU A 46 -16.54 0.29 -3.15
CA LEU A 46 -15.94 0.15 -1.82
C LEU A 46 -16.20 1.40 -0.96
N ARG A 47 -16.09 2.60 -1.53
CA ARG A 47 -16.34 3.85 -0.80
C ARG A 47 -17.78 4.02 -0.30
N LYS A 48 -18.76 3.43 -0.99
CA LYS A 48 -20.18 3.46 -0.62
C LYS A 48 -20.50 2.44 0.47
N ASN A 49 -19.76 1.33 0.52
CA ASN A 49 -19.91 0.31 1.55
C ASN A 49 -19.13 0.71 2.82
N VAL A 50 -19.81 1.42 3.74
CA VAL A 50 -19.18 1.98 4.94
C VAL A 50 -18.51 0.92 5.81
N GLU A 51 -19.14 -0.25 5.99
CA GLU A 51 -18.60 -1.30 6.86
C GLU A 51 -17.34 -1.91 6.23
N LYS A 52 -17.44 -2.36 4.97
CA LYS A 52 -16.30 -2.96 4.27
C LYS A 52 -15.13 -1.99 4.14
N ARG A 53 -15.42 -0.71 3.86
CA ARG A 53 -14.39 0.34 3.81
C ARG A 53 -13.66 0.47 5.14
N ARG A 54 -14.38 0.42 6.26
CA ARG A 54 -13.79 0.52 7.59
C ARG A 54 -12.91 -0.67 7.92
N GLU A 55 -13.33 -1.89 7.55
CA GLU A 55 -12.49 -3.08 7.72
C GLU A 55 -11.18 -2.94 6.92
N VAL A 56 -11.26 -2.58 5.63
CA VAL A 56 -10.09 -2.34 4.78
C VAL A 56 -9.20 -1.23 5.33
N GLU A 57 -9.79 -0.15 5.86
CA GLU A 57 -9.05 0.94 6.51
C GLU A 57 -8.28 0.46 7.76
N ASN A 58 -8.84 -0.48 8.53
CA ASN A 58 -8.16 -1.04 9.71
C ASN A 58 -6.94 -1.87 9.29
N GLU A 59 -7.10 -2.82 8.36
CA GLU A 59 -5.98 -3.67 7.94
C GLU A 59 -4.87 -2.85 7.27
N LEU A 60 -5.25 -1.85 6.47
CA LEU A 60 -4.27 -0.93 5.89
C LEU A 60 -3.56 -0.11 6.97
N ALA A 61 -4.26 0.30 8.02
CA ALA A 61 -3.66 1.00 9.15
C ALA A 61 -2.68 0.09 9.91
N ASP A 62 -2.99 -1.19 10.09
CA ASP A 62 -2.12 -2.14 10.76
C ASP A 62 -0.83 -2.42 9.96
N VAL A 63 -0.93 -2.61 8.64
CA VAL A 63 0.25 -2.64 7.74
C VAL A 63 1.12 -1.40 7.94
N MET A 64 0.51 -0.22 7.94
CA MET A 64 1.24 1.05 8.10
C MET A 64 1.85 1.20 9.49
N ILE A 65 1.18 0.75 10.55
CA ILE A 65 1.70 0.78 11.92
C ILE A 65 2.99 -0.04 12.02
N TYR A 66 3.01 -1.28 11.51
CA TYR A 66 4.22 -2.09 11.54
C TYR A 66 5.33 -1.55 10.66
N CYS A 67 5.00 -0.96 9.50
CA CYS A 67 5.99 -0.27 8.67
C CYS A 67 6.64 0.91 9.43
N LEU A 68 5.83 1.74 10.10
CA LEU A 68 6.31 2.87 10.89
C LEU A 68 7.16 2.41 12.09
N LEU A 69 6.78 1.31 12.76
CA LEU A 69 7.60 0.70 13.80
C LEU A 69 8.93 0.21 13.24
N PHE A 70 8.92 -0.42 12.07
CA PHE A 70 10.14 -0.86 11.41
C PHE A 70 11.08 0.32 11.14
N PHE A 71 10.58 1.40 10.54
CA PHE A 71 11.38 2.62 10.32
C PHE A 71 11.92 3.22 11.62
N TYR A 72 11.10 3.23 12.67
CA TYR A 72 11.51 3.71 14.00
C TYR A 72 12.71 2.91 14.54
N TYR A 73 12.65 1.57 14.54
CA TYR A 73 13.76 0.73 15.01
C TYR A 73 14.96 0.72 14.06
N LEU A 74 14.74 0.95 12.76
CA LEU A 74 15.80 1.14 11.78
C LEU A 74 16.54 2.48 11.98
N GLY A 75 15.97 3.40 12.76
CA GLY A 75 16.53 4.75 12.97
C GLY A 75 16.44 5.62 11.71
N SER A 76 15.50 5.34 10.81
CA SER A 76 15.36 6.01 9.52
C SER A 76 14.11 6.88 9.48
N ASP A 77 14.21 8.06 8.83
CA ASP A 77 13.04 8.91 8.59
C ASP A 77 12.22 8.35 7.42
N VAL A 78 10.99 7.93 7.71
CA VAL A 78 10.07 7.35 6.72
C VAL A 78 9.76 8.29 5.56
N LYS A 79 9.66 9.61 5.81
CA LYS A 79 9.34 10.58 4.74
C LYS A 79 10.53 10.71 3.80
N VAL A 80 11.74 10.81 4.34
CA VAL A 80 12.97 10.86 3.53
C VAL A 80 13.08 9.58 2.68
N ALA A 81 12.93 8.41 3.31
CA ALA A 81 13.00 7.13 2.61
C ALA A 81 11.97 7.00 1.47
N ILE A 82 10.74 7.45 1.69
CA ILE A 82 9.69 7.44 0.65
C ILE A 82 10.04 8.42 -0.49
N MET A 83 10.47 9.65 -0.18
CA MET A 83 10.83 10.63 -1.22
C MET A 83 12.00 10.17 -2.08
N ASP A 84 13.04 9.61 -1.45
CA ASP A 84 14.17 9.02 -2.17
C ASP A 84 13.71 7.86 -3.07
N LYS A 85 12.79 7.02 -2.57
CA LYS A 85 12.25 5.92 -3.36
C LYS A 85 11.41 6.41 -4.55
N ILE A 86 10.62 7.47 -4.38
CA ILE A 86 9.86 8.09 -5.48
C ILE A 86 10.82 8.61 -6.54
N GLN A 87 11.87 9.35 -6.16
CA GLN A 87 12.85 9.87 -7.12
C GLN A 87 13.57 8.75 -7.89
N GLN A 88 13.88 7.63 -7.22
CA GLN A 88 14.44 6.44 -7.89
C GLN A 88 13.43 5.82 -8.86
N ASN A 89 12.15 5.74 -8.47
CA ASN A 89 11.09 5.19 -9.32
C ASN A 89 10.82 6.07 -10.54
N GLU A 90 10.87 7.39 -10.42
CA GLU A 90 10.76 8.33 -11.56
C GLU A 90 11.87 8.13 -12.59
N LYS A 91 13.11 7.89 -12.12
CA LYS A 91 14.24 7.57 -12.98
C LYS A 91 14.09 6.19 -13.65
N LYS A 92 13.56 5.22 -12.91
CA LYS A 92 13.34 3.84 -13.40
C LYS A 92 12.17 3.74 -14.38
N TYR A 93 11.12 4.52 -14.16
CA TYR A 93 9.87 4.54 -14.94
C TYR A 93 9.53 5.98 -15.36
N PRO A 94 10.27 6.55 -16.33
CA PRO A 94 10.06 7.92 -16.76
C PRO A 94 8.68 8.13 -17.39
N TYR A 95 8.03 9.25 -17.07
CA TYR A 95 6.79 9.65 -17.73
C TYR A 95 7.09 10.14 -19.15
N LEU A 96 6.73 9.34 -20.16
CA LEU A 96 6.99 9.65 -21.57
C LEU A 96 5.86 10.46 -22.24
N GLY A 97 4.89 10.98 -21.48
CA GLY A 97 3.70 11.63 -22.02
C GLY A 97 2.68 10.64 -22.58
N LYS A 98 1.42 11.08 -22.73
CA LYS A 98 0.42 10.32 -23.49
C LYS A 98 0.79 10.38 -24.98
N LYS A 99 1.17 9.26 -25.61
CA LYS A 99 0.88 9.09 -27.04
C LYS A 99 -0.64 9.00 -27.17
N GLN A 100 -1.30 10.14 -27.44
CA GLN A 100 -2.67 10.12 -27.94
C GLN A 100 -2.67 9.36 -29.28
N ASN A 101 -3.52 8.33 -29.36
CA ASN A 101 -3.96 7.63 -30.57
C ASN A 101 -2.89 6.95 -31.43
N ILE A 102 -2.66 5.66 -31.16
CA ILE A 102 -2.29 4.68 -32.20
C ILE A 102 -3.27 3.51 -32.22
N TYR A 103 -4.57 3.83 -32.21
CA TYR A 103 -5.55 2.98 -32.88
C TYR A 103 -6.27 3.89 -33.87
N LYS A 104 -5.64 4.09 -35.03
CA LYS A 104 -6.42 4.44 -36.23
C LYS A 104 -7.42 3.29 -36.41
N LYS A 105 -8.71 3.61 -36.41
CA LYS A 105 -9.72 2.78 -37.07
C LYS A 105 -9.23 2.58 -38.50
N GLU A 106 -8.60 1.44 -38.79
CA GLU A 106 -8.61 0.94 -40.15
C GLU A 106 -10.04 0.50 -40.42
N GLY A 107 -10.71 1.28 -41.26
CA GLY A 107 -12.02 0.95 -41.75
C GLY A 107 -11.96 -0.37 -42.49
N ASN A 108 -12.92 -1.25 -42.21
CA ASN A 108 -13.35 -2.21 -43.20
C ASN A 108 -14.78 -1.87 -43.59
N SER A 109 -14.89 -0.93 -44.52
CA SER A 109 -15.95 -0.89 -45.52
C SER A 109 -15.71 -2.02 -46.52
N ASN A 110 -16.77 -2.77 -46.82
CA ASN A 110 -16.92 -3.87 -47.79
C ASN A 110 -16.55 -5.26 -47.20
N MET A 111 -17.43 -6.27 -47.18
CA MET A 111 -18.13 -6.85 -48.33
C MET A 111 -19.31 -7.76 -47.88
N SER A 112 -20.41 -7.72 -48.66
CA SER A 112 -21.60 -8.62 -48.69
C SER A 112 -22.65 -8.52 -47.58
#